data_AF-A0A101V0Z9-F1
#
_entry.id   AF-A0A101V0Z9-F1
#
_cell.length_a   1.000
_cell.length_b   1.000
_cell.length_c   1.000
_cell.angle_alpha   90.00
_cell.angle_beta   90.00
_cell.angle_gamma   90.00
#
_symmetry.space_group_name_H-M   'P 1'
#
loop_
_entity.id
_entity.type
_entity.pdbx_description
1 polymer ?
#
loop_
_entity_poly.entity_id
_entity_poly.type
_entity_poly.pdbx_seq_one_letter_code
_entity_poly.pdbx_strand_id
1 'polypeptide(L)' 'METQKPQDYALTELPAEPAAEPGCAECLSLVVARRNARSSGDHSAASDRNVELRHHQAAAH' A
#
# COMPACT_ATOMS: atom_id res chain seq x y z
N MET A 1 -35.40 -5.62 5.95
CA MET A 1 -33.93 -5.76 5.98
C MET A 1 -33.58 -6.87 5.03
N GLU A 2 -32.99 -6.56 3.88
CA GLU A 2 -32.53 -7.58 2.93
C GLU A 2 -31.21 -8.15 3.45
N THR A 3 -31.18 -9.46 3.70
CA THR A 3 -29.95 -10.17 4.04
C THR A 3 -29.17 -10.43 2.76
N GLN A 4 -27.90 -10.01 2.75
CA GLN A 4 -27.00 -10.28 1.64
C GLN A 4 -26.85 -11.79 1.46
N LYS A 5 -27.04 -12.29 0.23
CA LYS A 5 -26.87 -13.70 -0.10
C LYS A 5 -25.38 -14.06 -0.09
N PRO A 6 -25.01 -15.29 0.29
CA PRO A 6 -23.63 -15.77 0.18
C PRO A 6 -23.16 -15.60 -1.27
N GLN A 7 -22.01 -14.96 -1.44
CA GLN A 7 -21.37 -14.80 -2.73
C GLN A 7 -20.16 -15.74 -2.75
N ASP A 8 -20.08 -16.63 -3.74
CA ASP A 8 -19.02 -17.65 -3.89
C ASP A 8 -17.65 -17.05 -4.28
N TYR A 9 -17.25 -15.95 -3.65
CA TYR A 9 -15.94 -15.35 -3.86
C TYR A 9 -14.87 -16.19 -3.15
N ALA A 10 -13.92 -16.69 -3.94
CA ALA A 10 -12.70 -17.25 -3.40
C ALA A 10 -11.86 -16.12 -2.76
N LEU A 11 -11.41 -16.34 -1.52
CA LEU A 11 -10.41 -15.46 -0.91
C LEU A 11 -9.11 -15.62 -1.68
N THR A 12 -8.66 -14.52 -2.29
CA THR A 12 -7.38 -14.46 -2.99
C THR A 12 -6.41 -13.63 -2.16
N GLU A 13 -5.14 -14.02 -2.15
CA GLU A 13 -4.11 -13.24 -1.48
C GLU A 13 -3.99 -11.84 -2.09
N LEU A 14 -3.87 -10.84 -1.23
CA LEU A 14 -3.69 -9.46 -1.69
C LEU A 14 -2.29 -9.28 -2.29
N PRO A 15 -2.13 -8.40 -3.28
CA PRO A 15 -0.82 -8.04 -3.78
C PRO A 15 0.10 -7.57 -2.66
N ALA A 16 1.36 -8.01 -2.72
CA ALA A 16 2.38 -7.56 -1.79
C ALA A 16 2.52 -6.03 -1.81
N GLU A 17 2.99 -5.49 -0.70
CA GLU A 17 3.23 -4.05 -0.61
C GLU A 17 4.37 -3.61 -1.52
N PRO A 18 4.26 -2.41 -2.13
CA PRO A 18 5.31 -1.89 -2.98
C PRO A 18 6.61 -1.70 -2.17
N ALA A 19 7.72 -2.19 -2.73
CA ALA A 19 9.06 -1.97 -2.20
C ALA A 19 9.69 -0.75 -2.86
N ALA A 20 10.73 -0.20 -2.25
CA ALA A 20 11.48 0.90 -2.86
C ALA A 20 12.32 0.38 -4.03
N GLU A 21 12.35 1.12 -5.14
CA GLU A 21 13.25 0.82 -6.26
C GLU A 21 14.71 1.03 -5.84
N PRO A 22 15.63 0.11 -6.15
CA PRO A 22 17.04 0.25 -5.78
C PRO A 22 17.66 1.55 -6.32
N GLY A 23 18.25 2.34 -5.43
CA GLY A 23 18.89 3.61 -5.80
C GLY A 23 17.95 4.82 -5.90
N CYS A 24 16.64 4.64 -5.75
CA CYS A 24 15.69 5.76 -5.72
C CYS A 24 15.46 6.27 -4.29
N ALA A 25 15.96 7.47 -3.99
CA ALA A 25 15.83 8.10 -2.67
C ALA A 25 14.38 8.46 -2.32
N GLU A 26 13.55 8.80 -3.30
CA GLU A 26 12.14 9.14 -3.09
C GLU A 26 11.33 7.89 -2.73
N CYS A 27 11.51 6.80 -3.49
CA CYS A 27 10.99 5.47 -3.15
C CYS A 27 11.34 5.06 -1.71
N LEU A 28 12.61 5.22 -1.32
CA LEU A 28 13.06 4.90 0.04
C LEU A 28 12.36 5.76 1.09
N SER A 29 12.21 7.06 0.82
CA SER A 29 11.55 8.01 1.73
C SER A 29 10.09 7.63 1.96
N LEU A 30 9.36 7.22 0.92
CA LEU A 30 7.98 6.76 1.02
C LEU A 30 7.85 5.46 1.84
N VAL A 31 8.77 4.51 1.67
CA VAL A 31 8.81 3.28 2.47
C VAL A 31 9.07 3.57 3.95
N VAL A 32 9.99 4.49 4.25
CA VAL A 32 10.28 4.91 5.63
C VAL A 32 9.06 5.61 6.24
N ALA A 33 8.43 6.54 5.52
CA ALA A 33 7.22 7.23 5.97
C ALA A 33 6.07 6.25 6.27
N ARG A 34 5.87 5.24 5.41
CA ARG A 34 4.90 4.15 5.65
C ARG A 34 5.19 3.41 6.94
N ARG A 35 6.45 3.06 7.19
CA ARG A 35 6.85 2.34 8.42
C ARG A 35 6.59 3.18 9.66
N ASN A 36 6.84 4.48 9.60
CA ASN A 36 6.58 5.40 10.71
C ASN A 36 5.07 5.57 10.97
N ALA A 37 4.26 5.67 9.92
CA ALA A 37 2.80 5.72 10.03
C ALA A 37 2.26 4.48 10.74
N ARG A 38 2.72 3.28 10.34
CA ARG A 38 2.39 2.01 11.03
C ARG A 38 2.81 2.01 12.49
N SER A 39 4.02 2.45 12.78
CA SER A 39 4.52 2.53 14.16
C SER A 39 3.66 3.45 15.04
N SER A 40 2.99 4.43 14.43
CA SER A 40 2.12 5.38 15.11
C SER A 40 0.64 4.94 15.14
N GLY A 41 0.33 3.78 14.56
CA GLY A 41 -1.06 3.28 14.44
C GLY A 41 -1.87 3.94 13.31
N ASP A 42 -1.25 4.81 12.50
CA ASP A 42 -1.92 5.49 11.39
C ASP A 42 -1.91 4.60 10.14
N HIS A 43 -2.86 3.66 10.10
CA HIS A 43 -3.02 2.75 8.97
C HIS A 43 -3.58 3.43 7.71
N SER A 44 -4.24 4.58 7.85
CA SER A 44 -4.69 5.38 6.71
C SER A 44 -3.47 5.95 5.98
N ALA A 45 -2.60 6.67 6.71
CA ALA A 45 -1.39 7.23 6.12
C ALA A 45 -0.45 6.15 5.58
N ALA A 46 -0.35 4.99 6.23
CA ALA A 46 0.43 3.86 5.70
C ALA A 46 -0.09 3.38 4.32
N SER A 47 -1.41 3.38 4.13
CA SER A 47 -2.03 3.01 2.86
C SER A 47 -1.83 4.08 1.80
N ASP A 48 -1.91 5.37 2.17
CA ASP A 48 -1.63 6.49 1.26
C ASP A 48 -0.19 6.44 0.74
N ARG A 49 0.79 6.16 1.62
CA ARG A 49 2.20 5.99 1.20
C ARG A 49 2.39 4.84 0.20
N ASN A 50 1.57 3.79 0.25
CA ASN A 50 1.60 2.73 -0.76
C ASN A 50 1.09 3.22 -2.12
N VAL A 51 0.05 4.06 -2.14
CA VAL A 51 -0.49 4.65 -3.37
C VAL A 51 0.52 5.61 -3.99
N GLU A 52 1.10 6.50 -3.17
CA GLU A 52 2.15 7.44 -3.60
C GLU A 52 3.36 6.71 -4.18
N LEU A 53 3.80 5.62 -3.56
CA LEU A 53 4.94 4.83 -4.05
C LEU A 53 4.66 4.20 -5.41
N ARG A 54 3.48 3.61 -5.62
CA ARG A 54 3.09 3.05 -6.92
C ARG A 54 2.99 4.15 -7.99
N HIS A 55 2.48 5.32 -7.63
CA HIS A 55 2.39 6.45 -8.55
C HIS A 55 3.79 6.95 -8.96
N HIS A 56 4.70 7.12 -7.99
CA HIS A 56 6.09 7.49 -8.27
C HIS A 56 6.77 6.47 -9.18
N GLN A 57 6.62 5.18 -8.87
CA GLN A 57 7.15 4.09 -9.71
C GLN A 57 6.64 4.19 -11.14
N ALA A 58 5.32 4.28 -11.35
CA ALA A 58 4.76 4.38 -12.69
C ALA A 58 5.18 5.64 -13.46
N ALA A 59 5.61 6.70 -12.77
CA ALA A 59 6.04 7.96 -13.40
C ALA A 59 7.54 8.03 -13.68
N ALA A 60 8.38 7.36 -12.86
CA ALA A 60 9.83 7.51 -12.86
C ALA A 60 10.61 6.23 -13.24
N HIS A 61 9.95 5.06 -13.27
CA HIS A 61 10.55 3.74 -13.49
C HIS A 61 9.72 2.93 -14.50
#